data_AF-A0A935ZVX8-F1
#
_entry.id   AF-A0A935ZVX8-F1
#
_cell.length_a   1.000
_cell.length_b   1.000
_cell.length_c   1.000
_cell.angle_alpha   90.00
_cell.angle_beta   90.00
_cell.angle_gamma   90.00
#
_symmetry.space_group_name_H-M   'P 1'
#
loop_
_entity.id
_entity.type
_entity.pdbx_description
1 polymer ?
#
loop_
_entity_poly.entity_id
_entity_poly.type
_entity_poly.pdbx_seq_one_letter_code
_entity_poly.pdbx_strand_id
1 'polypeptide(L)'
;MKNKSISLSFLPFIWLLTVQVLFAQKSLILNRHNCLVEDTYVHSLINLNYDKSPSLFPYAWTLGNNPFSCRVLLKFDMSLLPAKANIKSAKLLMYFNPYHDTISGTNYIHEGNNEFWVERITGFWESNLVTWSNQPTTTSDKRVAATRTNSYNRQNYVIDVTDLVKDMRDSLNTNYGFMMTLANEAPFKLALFASSENLDESLWPTLVISYEEKLTGVLDPEKMFHIVQTKPNPFNSSFIVDIPESEMHQFQHAIFELFNTEGKLVHSQFVSSHFEVPTFTLPSGSYWYKISLNHETLTTGNLTKQ
;
A
#
# COMPACT_ATOMS: atom_id res chain seq x y z
N MET A 1 -21.84 -64.28 -46.78
CA MET A 1 -22.04 -64.12 -45.32
C MET A 1 -21.38 -62.81 -44.89
N LYS A 2 -22.04 -62.07 -43.99
CA LYS A 2 -21.97 -60.60 -43.81
C LYS A 2 -20.60 -60.06 -43.37
N ASN A 3 -20.08 -59.06 -44.08
CA ASN A 3 -19.02 -58.16 -43.61
C ASN A 3 -19.63 -57.18 -42.59
N LYS A 4 -19.19 -57.20 -41.33
CA LYS A 4 -19.54 -56.20 -40.32
C LYS A 4 -18.50 -55.08 -40.34
N SER A 5 -18.91 -53.88 -40.75
CA SER A 5 -18.13 -52.65 -40.54
C SER A 5 -18.24 -52.23 -39.07
N ILE A 6 -17.10 -52.11 -38.39
CA ILE A 6 -17.02 -51.53 -37.04
C ILE A 6 -16.80 -50.03 -37.21
N SER A 7 -17.81 -49.23 -36.90
CA SER A 7 -17.67 -47.77 -36.82
C SER A 7 -17.01 -47.39 -35.49
N LEU A 8 -15.78 -46.88 -35.55
CA LEU A 8 -15.08 -46.35 -34.38
C LEU A 8 -15.52 -44.90 -34.16
N SER A 9 -16.40 -44.65 -33.19
CA SER A 9 -16.80 -43.30 -32.80
C SER A 9 -15.71 -42.63 -31.97
N PHE A 10 -15.03 -41.63 -32.53
CA PHE A 10 -14.11 -40.76 -31.80
C PHE A 10 -14.93 -39.79 -30.93
N LEU A 11 -14.84 -39.92 -29.61
CA LEU A 11 -15.31 -38.91 -28.66
C LEU A 11 -14.19 -37.87 -28.49
N PRO A 12 -14.41 -36.56 -28.74
CA PRO A 12 -13.40 -35.55 -28.47
C PRO A 12 -13.31 -35.36 -26.94
N PHE A 13 -12.17 -35.74 -26.36
CA PHE A 13 -11.87 -35.51 -24.97
C PHE A 13 -11.48 -34.03 -24.81
N ILE A 14 -12.43 -33.18 -24.42
CA ILE A 14 -12.19 -31.77 -24.12
C ILE A 14 -11.42 -31.73 -22.79
N TRP A 15 -10.10 -31.56 -22.87
CA TRP A 15 -9.26 -31.21 -21.74
C TRP A 15 -9.61 -29.78 -21.29
N LEU A 16 -10.45 -29.66 -20.26
CA LEU A 16 -10.61 -28.41 -19.52
C LEU A 16 -9.31 -28.16 -18.74
N LEU A 17 -8.40 -27.39 -19.33
CA LEU A 17 -7.26 -26.79 -18.64
C LEU A 17 -7.79 -25.83 -17.57
N THR A 18 -7.91 -26.32 -16.34
CA THR A 18 -8.19 -25.46 -15.19
C THR A 18 -6.93 -24.64 -14.91
N VAL A 19 -6.95 -23.35 -15.26
CA VAL A 19 -5.90 -22.41 -14.85
C VAL A 19 -5.97 -22.28 -13.33
N GLN A 20 -5.02 -22.88 -12.63
CA GLN A 20 -4.89 -22.72 -11.18
C GLN A 20 -4.35 -21.32 -10.90
N VAL A 21 -5.20 -20.47 -10.32
CA VAL A 21 -4.78 -19.18 -9.79
C VAL A 21 -4.11 -19.43 -8.45
N LEU A 22 -2.83 -19.10 -8.34
CA LEU A 22 -2.10 -19.10 -7.06
C LEU A 22 -2.22 -17.73 -6.40
N PHE A 23 -2.45 -17.71 -5.09
CA PHE A 23 -2.40 -16.50 -4.27
C PHE A 23 -1.17 -16.58 -3.38
N ALA A 24 -0.26 -15.60 -3.50
CA ALA A 24 0.85 -15.46 -2.56
C ALA A 24 0.47 -14.40 -1.53
N GLN A 25 0.49 -14.77 -0.25
CA GLN A 25 0.31 -13.82 0.84
C GLN A 25 1.56 -12.96 0.97
N LYS A 26 1.41 -11.65 0.77
CA LYS A 26 2.46 -10.63 0.93
C LYS A 26 2.19 -9.81 2.19
N SER A 27 3.23 -9.16 2.70
CA SER A 27 3.15 -8.21 3.81
C SER A 27 3.77 -6.89 3.37
N LEU A 28 3.01 -5.80 3.47
CA LEU A 28 3.45 -4.43 3.27
C LEU A 28 3.52 -3.74 4.63
N ILE A 29 4.66 -3.13 4.94
CA ILE A 29 4.87 -2.37 6.16
C ILE A 29 5.00 -0.91 5.74
N LEU A 30 4.15 -0.02 6.26
CA LEU A 30 4.14 1.40 5.95
C LEU A 30 4.55 2.21 7.19
N ASN A 31 5.60 3.00 7.04
CA ASN A 31 6.04 4.01 8.01
C ASN A 31 6.88 5.09 7.28
N ARG A 32 7.45 6.03 8.02
CA ARG A 32 8.18 7.18 7.45
C ARG A 32 9.41 6.78 6.62
N HIS A 33 9.92 5.55 6.72
CA HIS A 33 11.02 5.10 5.86
C HIS A 33 10.62 4.94 4.40
N ASN A 34 9.36 4.63 4.11
CA ASN A 34 8.95 4.18 2.76
C ASN A 34 7.67 4.80 2.23
N CYS A 35 6.94 5.58 3.03
CA CYS A 35 5.75 6.30 2.60
C CYS A 35 5.65 7.65 3.32
N LEU A 36 4.84 8.54 2.77
CA LEU A 36 4.45 9.74 3.49
C LEU A 36 3.56 9.35 4.68
N VAL A 37 3.95 9.80 5.87
CA VAL A 37 3.14 9.71 7.09
C VAL A 37 2.82 11.12 7.53
N GLU A 38 1.54 11.45 7.59
CA GLU A 38 1.04 12.70 8.15
C GLU A 38 0.46 12.39 9.53
N ASP A 39 0.97 13.02 10.58
CA ASP A 39 0.38 12.94 11.91
C ASP A 39 0.40 14.27 12.66
N THR A 40 -0.53 14.41 13.58
CA THR A 40 -0.63 15.53 14.51
C THR A 40 -1.63 15.19 15.61
N TYR A 41 -1.70 16.03 16.64
CA TYR A 41 -2.86 16.07 17.52
C TYR A 41 -3.42 17.48 17.60
N VAL A 42 -4.74 17.57 17.72
CA VAL A 42 -5.46 18.84 17.86
C VAL A 42 -5.91 19.04 19.30
N HIS A 43 -5.81 20.27 19.81
CA HIS A 43 -6.05 20.59 21.22
C HIS A 43 -7.25 21.52 21.40
N SER A 44 -8.25 21.11 22.19
CA SER A 44 -9.54 21.82 22.27
C SER A 44 -9.48 23.21 22.92
N LEU A 45 -8.61 23.40 23.91
CA LEU A 45 -8.50 24.68 24.62
C LEU A 45 -7.91 25.82 23.78
N ILE A 46 -6.85 25.53 23.01
CA ILE A 46 -6.07 26.55 22.30
C ILE A 46 -6.30 26.54 20.79
N ASN A 47 -7.05 25.55 20.28
CA ASN A 47 -7.37 25.39 18.87
C ASN A 47 -6.13 25.33 17.94
N LEU A 48 -5.06 24.66 18.41
CA LEU A 48 -3.83 24.44 17.64
C LEU A 48 -3.67 22.96 17.28
N ASN A 49 -2.81 22.70 16.30
CA ASN A 49 -2.21 21.40 16.05
C ASN A 49 -0.74 21.37 16.48
N TYR A 50 -0.18 20.16 16.45
CA TYR A 50 1.19 19.88 16.89
C TYR A 50 1.88 18.92 15.92
N ASP A 51 1.87 19.25 14.62
CA ASP A 51 2.43 18.44 13.53
C ASP A 51 3.95 18.22 13.62
N LYS A 52 4.63 18.97 14.49
CA LYS A 52 6.07 18.83 14.79
C LYS A 52 6.36 18.21 16.15
N SER A 53 5.33 17.83 16.91
CA SER A 53 5.55 17.16 18.20
C SER A 53 6.11 15.76 17.97
N PRO A 54 7.13 15.32 18.74
CA PRO A 54 7.65 13.95 18.68
C PRO A 54 6.68 12.91 19.31
N SER A 55 5.48 13.34 19.69
CA SER A 55 4.50 12.56 20.43
C SER A 55 3.08 12.79 19.95
N LEU A 56 2.26 11.75 20.07
CA LEU A 56 0.83 11.75 19.80
C LEU A 56 0.12 11.28 21.06
N PHE A 57 -0.93 11.96 21.49
CA PHE A 57 -1.65 11.52 22.69
C PHE A 57 -3.14 11.89 22.67
N PRO A 58 -4.04 10.89 22.58
CA PRO A 58 -5.42 11.03 23.00
C PRO A 58 -5.44 11.35 24.50
N TYR A 59 -5.92 12.54 24.84
CA TYR A 59 -5.70 13.14 26.14
C TYR A 59 -6.94 13.89 26.60
N ALA A 60 -7.27 13.82 27.88
CA ALA A 60 -8.28 14.65 28.51
C ALA A 60 -7.79 15.11 29.88
N TRP A 61 -7.78 16.42 30.11
CA TRP A 61 -7.24 17.02 31.32
C TRP A 61 -7.91 18.34 31.67
N THR A 62 -7.45 19.00 32.72
CA THR A 62 -7.89 20.34 33.11
C THR A 62 -6.72 21.32 33.19
N LEU A 63 -6.89 22.53 32.66
CA LEU A 63 -6.00 23.66 32.95
C LEU A 63 -6.76 24.65 33.83
N GLY A 64 -6.39 24.77 35.12
CA GLY A 64 -7.09 25.66 36.05
C GLY A 64 -8.59 25.35 36.18
N ASN A 65 -8.95 24.08 36.32
CA ASN A 65 -10.32 23.55 36.32
C ASN A 65 -11.09 23.67 34.98
N ASN A 66 -10.47 24.16 33.90
CA ASN A 66 -11.08 24.16 32.58
C ASN A 66 -10.75 22.85 31.84
N PRO A 67 -11.72 21.94 31.60
CA PRO A 67 -11.45 20.69 30.92
C PRO A 67 -11.13 20.91 29.45
N PHE A 68 -10.20 20.11 28.93
CA PHE A 68 -9.86 20.08 27.52
C PHE A 68 -9.50 18.66 27.07
N SER A 69 -9.45 18.46 25.76
CA SER A 69 -9.11 17.19 25.16
C SER A 69 -8.19 17.37 23.96
N CYS A 70 -7.40 16.33 23.68
CA CYS A 70 -6.63 16.19 22.46
C CYS A 70 -7.08 14.96 21.68
N ARG A 71 -7.08 15.08 20.35
CA ARG A 71 -7.38 14.00 19.42
C ARG A 71 -6.25 13.87 18.43
N VAL A 72 -5.86 12.64 18.12
CA VAL A 72 -4.76 12.36 17.19
C VAL A 72 -5.33 12.13 15.80
N LEU A 73 -4.68 12.67 14.79
CA LEU A 73 -4.90 12.35 13.38
C LEU A 73 -3.64 11.72 12.83
N LEU A 74 -3.79 10.64 12.05
CA LEU A 74 -2.67 9.86 11.51
C LEU A 74 -3.06 9.28 10.16
N LYS A 75 -2.25 9.50 9.13
CA LYS A 75 -2.49 9.01 7.77
C LYS A 75 -1.21 8.45 7.19
N PHE A 76 -1.33 7.28 6.55
CA PHE A 76 -0.28 6.65 5.77
C PHE A 76 -0.63 6.76 4.30
N ASP A 77 0.34 7.12 3.47
CA ASP A 77 0.22 6.89 2.03
C ASP A 77 0.26 5.39 1.75
N MET A 78 -0.81 4.90 1.12
CA MET A 78 -0.99 3.49 0.75
C MET A 78 -0.75 3.24 -0.74
N SER A 79 -0.09 4.16 -1.45
CA SER A 79 0.23 4.05 -2.88
C SER A 79 1.06 2.79 -3.23
N LEU A 80 1.84 2.27 -2.27
CA LEU A 80 2.60 1.02 -2.40
C LEU A 80 1.74 -0.24 -2.35
N LEU A 81 0.48 -0.15 -1.89
CA LEU A 81 -0.45 -1.29 -1.90
C LEU A 81 -0.99 -1.48 -3.33
N PRO A 82 -0.83 -2.66 -3.95
CA PRO A 82 -1.33 -2.89 -5.31
C PRO A 82 -2.83 -2.63 -5.44
N ALA A 83 -3.26 -2.05 -6.57
CA ALA A 83 -4.65 -1.63 -6.77
C ALA A 83 -5.68 -2.77 -6.68
N LYS A 84 -5.26 -4.02 -6.94
CA LYS A 84 -6.11 -5.24 -6.85
C LYS A 84 -5.73 -6.14 -5.66
N ALA A 85 -5.01 -5.60 -4.67
CA ALA A 85 -4.65 -6.32 -3.47
C ALA A 85 -5.91 -6.70 -2.68
N ASN A 86 -6.08 -7.99 -2.40
CA ASN A 86 -7.09 -8.48 -1.49
C ASN A 86 -6.55 -8.42 -0.05
N ILE A 87 -6.90 -7.35 0.67
CA ILE A 87 -6.45 -7.14 2.05
C ILE A 87 -7.00 -8.24 2.96
N LYS A 88 -6.11 -9.00 3.60
CA LYS A 88 -6.46 -10.05 4.57
C LYS A 88 -6.47 -9.55 6.00
N SER A 89 -5.48 -8.74 6.35
CA SER A 89 -5.40 -8.10 7.65
C SER A 89 -4.66 -6.78 7.56
N ALA A 90 -5.02 -5.81 8.39
CA ALA A 90 -4.25 -4.60 8.61
C ALA A 90 -4.12 -4.32 10.11
N LYS A 91 -2.89 -4.08 10.58
CA LYS A 91 -2.58 -3.80 11.98
C LYS A 91 -1.91 -2.45 12.10
N LEU A 92 -2.48 -1.57 12.92
CA LEU A 92 -1.87 -0.30 13.30
C LEU A 92 -1.07 -0.50 14.58
N LEU A 93 0.24 -0.25 14.51
CA LEU A 93 1.17 -0.37 15.61
C LEU A 93 1.48 1.03 16.13
N MET A 94 1.19 1.26 17.41
CA MET A 94 1.47 2.50 18.11
C MET A 94 2.40 2.21 19.29
N TYR A 95 3.51 2.95 19.39
CA TYR A 95 4.53 2.70 20.40
C TYR A 95 4.51 3.77 21.48
N PHE A 96 4.66 3.37 22.74
CA PHE A 96 4.80 4.29 23.84
C PHE A 96 6.06 5.15 23.65
N ASN A 97 5.96 6.47 23.87
CA ASN A 97 7.12 7.35 23.85
C ASN A 97 7.72 7.50 25.26
N PRO A 98 8.88 6.87 25.57
CA PRO A 98 9.52 6.99 26.87
C PRO A 98 10.22 8.34 27.08
N TYR A 99 10.36 9.15 26.04
CA TYR A 99 11.10 10.41 26.04
C TYR A 99 10.19 11.65 26.01
N HIS A 100 8.86 11.48 26.18
CA HIS A 100 7.94 12.60 26.22
C HIS A 100 8.29 13.55 27.37
N ASP A 101 8.69 14.77 27.00
CA ASP A 101 9.00 15.90 27.88
C ASP A 101 9.83 15.57 29.13
N THR A 102 10.98 14.92 28.90
CA THR A 102 11.98 14.70 29.94
C THR A 102 12.55 16.00 30.54
N ILE A 103 12.26 17.15 29.93
CA ILE A 103 12.76 18.49 30.30
C ILE A 103 11.90 19.14 31.38
N SER A 104 10.57 18.90 31.40
CA SER A 104 9.68 19.45 32.44
C SER A 104 9.57 18.59 33.70
N GLY A 105 10.26 17.44 33.75
CA GLY A 105 10.22 16.51 34.88
C GLY A 105 8.88 15.78 35.05
N THR A 106 7.97 15.91 34.08
CA THR A 106 6.70 15.20 34.07
C THR A 106 6.85 13.87 33.35
N ASN A 107 6.84 12.77 34.11
CA ASN A 107 6.87 11.42 33.55
C ASN A 107 5.47 11.01 33.07
N TYR A 108 5.01 11.61 31.97
CA TYR A 108 3.74 11.22 31.36
C TYR A 108 3.77 9.72 31.01
N ILE A 109 2.73 9.03 31.46
CA ILE A 109 2.49 7.61 31.25
C ILE A 109 1.03 7.44 30.82
N HIS A 110 0.67 6.24 30.35
CA HIS A 110 -0.74 5.92 30.17
C HIS A 110 -1.47 6.07 31.51
N GLU A 111 -2.52 6.89 31.56
CA GLU A 111 -3.21 7.29 32.79
C GLU A 111 -4.73 7.17 32.66
N GLY A 112 -5.38 6.80 33.76
CA GLY A 112 -6.84 6.67 33.83
C GLY A 112 -7.40 5.52 32.97
N ASN A 113 -8.73 5.55 32.77
CA ASN A 113 -9.39 4.71 31.77
C ASN A 113 -9.24 5.36 30.40
N ASN A 114 -8.10 5.09 29.76
CA ASN A 114 -7.68 5.67 28.49
C ASN A 114 -8.07 4.82 27.27
N GLU A 115 -9.15 4.05 27.35
CA GLU A 115 -9.74 3.44 26.15
C GLU A 115 -9.99 4.54 25.11
N PHE A 116 -9.61 4.27 23.87
CA PHE A 116 -9.80 5.18 22.76
C PHE A 116 -10.37 4.44 21.54
N TRP A 117 -11.11 5.17 20.72
CA TRP A 117 -11.58 4.71 19.42
C TRP A 117 -10.53 5.01 18.37
N VAL A 118 -10.34 4.08 17.44
CA VAL A 118 -9.71 4.33 16.14
C VAL A 118 -10.82 4.38 15.10
N GLU A 119 -11.00 5.54 14.50
CA GLU A 119 -12.08 5.82 13.55
C GLU A 119 -11.48 6.25 12.20
N ARG A 120 -12.17 5.92 11.11
CA ARG A 120 -11.78 6.40 9.78
C ARG A 120 -12.18 7.85 9.62
N ILE A 121 -11.25 8.66 9.14
CA ILE A 121 -11.51 10.04 8.73
C ILE A 121 -12.21 10.02 7.35
N THR A 122 -13.21 10.89 7.20
CA THR A 122 -14.08 10.95 6.01
C THR A 122 -13.91 12.20 5.16
N GLY A 123 -13.07 13.15 5.61
CA GLY A 123 -12.77 14.38 4.90
C GLY A 123 -11.26 14.66 4.83
N PHE A 124 -10.87 15.45 3.84
CA PHE A 124 -9.49 15.90 3.66
C PHE A 124 -8.99 16.73 4.85
N TRP A 125 -7.71 16.60 5.16
CA TRP A 125 -6.98 17.41 6.12
C TRP A 125 -5.50 17.40 5.79
N GLU A 126 -4.78 18.41 6.29
CA GLU A 126 -3.33 18.54 6.23
C GLU A 126 -2.81 18.77 7.65
N SER A 127 -1.75 18.07 8.04
CA SER A 127 -1.27 18.06 9.44
C SER A 127 -0.93 19.44 9.99
N ASN A 128 -0.39 20.33 9.15
CA ASN A 128 0.01 21.68 9.51
C ASN A 128 -1.15 22.70 9.54
N LEU A 129 -2.32 22.38 8.98
CA LEU A 129 -3.47 23.30 8.88
C LEU A 129 -4.68 22.89 9.72
N VAL A 130 -4.77 21.61 10.08
CA VAL A 130 -5.86 21.11 10.93
C VAL A 130 -5.75 21.73 12.33
N THR A 131 -6.86 21.87 13.02
CA THR A 131 -7.03 22.45 14.36
C THR A 131 -8.24 21.77 14.99
N TRP A 132 -8.53 22.05 16.25
CA TRP A 132 -9.71 21.49 16.89
C TRP A 132 -11.01 21.91 16.19
N SER A 133 -11.08 23.16 15.73
CA SER A 133 -12.27 23.76 15.13
C SER A 133 -12.56 23.32 13.70
N ASN A 134 -11.53 22.95 12.93
CA ASN A 134 -11.66 22.53 11.53
C ASN A 134 -11.30 21.05 11.30
N GLN A 135 -11.21 20.26 12.38
CA GLN A 135 -10.90 18.83 12.27
C GLN A 135 -11.92 18.11 11.36
N PRO A 136 -11.47 17.18 10.51
CA PRO A 136 -12.35 16.47 9.60
C PRO A 136 -13.31 15.55 10.37
N THR A 137 -14.45 15.25 9.76
CA THR A 137 -15.43 14.31 10.33
C THR A 137 -14.90 12.88 10.28
N THR A 138 -15.29 12.07 11.27
CA THR A 138 -15.04 10.63 11.31
C THR A 138 -16.32 9.84 11.10
N THR A 139 -16.20 8.52 10.91
CA THR A 139 -17.33 7.59 10.97
C THR A 139 -17.15 6.60 12.11
N SER A 140 -18.26 6.25 12.76
CA SER A 140 -18.30 5.17 13.76
C SER A 140 -18.47 3.78 13.14
N ASP A 141 -18.73 3.71 11.82
CA ASP A 141 -18.80 2.45 11.09
C ASP A 141 -17.46 1.71 11.19
N LYS A 142 -17.52 0.47 11.70
CA LYS A 142 -16.37 -0.43 11.93
C LYS A 142 -15.24 0.15 12.77
N ARG A 143 -15.51 1.18 13.59
CA ARG A 143 -14.53 1.72 14.52
C ARG A 143 -14.03 0.65 15.49
N VAL A 144 -12.79 0.82 15.95
CA VAL A 144 -12.12 -0.17 16.78
C VAL A 144 -11.82 0.42 18.16
N ALA A 145 -12.17 -0.30 19.22
CA ALA A 145 -11.73 0.04 20.58
C ALA A 145 -10.28 -0.40 20.79
N ALA A 146 -9.43 0.52 21.23
CA ALA A 146 -8.11 0.21 21.73
C ALA A 146 -8.12 0.38 23.25
N THR A 147 -8.11 -0.76 23.95
CA THR A 147 -8.12 -0.81 25.41
C THR A 147 -6.73 -0.99 25.97
N ARG A 148 -6.46 -0.29 27.07
CA ARG A 148 -5.30 -0.58 27.90
C ARG A 148 -5.43 -1.97 28.52
N THR A 149 -4.32 -2.71 28.62
CA THR A 149 -4.23 -3.83 29.55
C THR A 149 -3.89 -3.27 30.93
N ASN A 150 -4.70 -3.61 31.94
CA ASN A 150 -4.59 -3.01 33.29
C ASN A 150 -3.21 -3.14 33.96
N SER A 151 -2.34 -4.01 33.42
CA SER A 151 -1.02 -4.32 33.97
C SER A 151 0.12 -3.40 33.53
N TYR A 152 -0.04 -2.57 32.49
CA TYR A 152 1.08 -1.80 31.92
C TYR A 152 0.70 -0.34 31.63
N ASN A 153 1.48 0.61 32.18
CA ASN A 153 1.30 2.05 31.97
C ASN A 153 2.24 2.63 30.89
N ARG A 154 3.01 1.76 30.22
CA ARG A 154 3.94 2.08 29.12
C ARG A 154 3.83 1.10 27.95
N GLN A 155 2.62 0.57 27.73
CA GLN A 155 2.39 -0.44 26.70
C GLN A 155 2.39 0.14 25.28
N ASN A 156 2.85 -0.67 24.33
CA ASN A 156 2.61 -0.50 22.91
C ASN A 156 1.25 -1.12 22.55
N TYR A 157 0.66 -0.67 21.45
CA TYR A 157 -0.63 -1.15 20.97
C TYR A 157 -0.48 -1.77 19.59
N VAL A 158 -1.14 -2.92 19.39
CA VAL A 158 -1.34 -3.55 18.09
C VAL A 158 -2.85 -3.58 17.86
N ILE A 159 -3.34 -2.68 17.02
CA ILE A 159 -4.76 -2.44 16.81
C ILE A 159 -5.15 -3.06 15.47
N ASP A 160 -6.12 -3.97 15.47
CA ASP A 160 -6.65 -4.54 14.24
C ASP A 160 -7.56 -3.52 13.56
N VAL A 161 -7.10 -2.96 12.44
CA VAL A 161 -7.81 -1.95 11.64
C VAL A 161 -8.21 -2.50 10.27
N THR A 162 -8.27 -3.83 10.14
CA THR A 162 -8.48 -4.52 8.85
C THR A 162 -9.66 -3.97 8.07
N ASP A 163 -10.82 -3.85 8.71
CA ASP A 163 -12.03 -3.44 8.02
C ASP A 163 -12.06 -1.94 7.70
N LEU A 164 -11.44 -1.10 8.55
CA LEU A 164 -11.25 0.32 8.26
C LEU A 164 -10.37 0.52 7.01
N VAL A 165 -9.27 -0.25 6.90
CA VAL A 165 -8.34 -0.16 5.76
C VAL A 165 -8.97 -0.68 4.47
N LYS A 166 -9.80 -1.74 4.54
CA LYS A 166 -10.61 -2.20 3.40
C LYS A 166 -11.53 -1.09 2.90
N ASP A 167 -12.26 -0.44 3.81
CA ASP A 167 -13.15 0.67 3.44
C ASP A 167 -12.39 1.85 2.83
N MET A 168 -11.22 2.21 3.38
CA MET A 168 -10.36 3.26 2.80
C MET A 168 -9.91 2.94 1.37
N ARG A 169 -9.79 1.66 1.02
CA ARG A 169 -9.38 1.22 -0.32
C ARG A 169 -10.58 1.12 -1.27
N ASP A 170 -11.71 0.59 -0.84
CA ASP A 170 -12.86 0.37 -1.72
C ASP A 170 -13.49 1.67 -2.25
N SER A 171 -13.39 2.77 -1.51
CA SER A 171 -13.79 4.07 -2.02
C SER A 171 -12.64 4.78 -2.75
N LEU A 172 -12.84 5.03 -4.05
CA LEU A 172 -11.92 5.79 -4.89
C LEU A 172 -11.62 7.16 -4.23
N ASN A 173 -10.34 7.41 -3.90
CA ASN A 173 -9.80 8.67 -3.37
C ASN A 173 -10.20 9.10 -1.94
N THR A 174 -10.49 8.17 -1.02
CA THR A 174 -10.96 8.52 0.34
C THR A 174 -10.04 8.11 1.50
N ASN A 175 -8.78 7.77 1.23
CA ASN A 175 -7.85 7.52 2.33
C ASN A 175 -7.44 8.84 2.98
N TYR A 176 -8.19 9.22 4.02
CA TYR A 176 -7.86 10.34 4.89
C TYR A 176 -7.26 9.89 6.23
N GLY A 177 -6.91 8.62 6.38
CA GLY A 177 -6.32 8.08 7.60
C GLY A 177 -7.31 7.92 8.76
N PHE A 178 -6.75 7.91 9.96
CA PHE A 178 -7.41 7.56 11.20
C PHE A 178 -7.45 8.76 12.14
N MET A 179 -8.51 8.84 12.93
CA MET A 179 -8.56 9.68 14.12
C MET A 179 -8.62 8.80 15.36
N MET A 180 -7.82 9.14 16.38
CA MET A 180 -7.89 8.52 17.70
C MET A 180 -8.52 9.49 18.71
N THR A 181 -9.62 9.06 19.31
CA THR A 181 -10.39 9.84 20.28
C THR A 181 -10.60 9.02 21.55
N LEU A 182 -10.45 9.61 22.73
CA LEU A 182 -10.77 8.89 23.96
C LEU A 182 -12.25 8.47 23.93
N ALA A 183 -12.53 7.23 24.32
CA ALA A 183 -13.90 6.71 24.36
C ALA A 183 -14.78 7.49 25.36
N ASN A 184 -14.14 8.09 26.37
CA ASN A 184 -14.75 9.06 27.26
C ASN A 184 -13.73 10.17 27.56
N GLU A 185 -13.99 11.37 27.05
CA GLU A 185 -13.15 12.58 27.19
C GLU A 185 -13.29 13.30 28.55
N ALA A 186 -13.86 12.66 29.58
CA ALA A 186 -13.75 13.16 30.95
C ALA A 186 -12.26 13.27 31.39
N PRO A 187 -11.87 14.30 32.16
CA PRO A 187 -10.47 14.54 32.52
C PRO A 187 -9.76 13.38 33.22
N PHE A 188 -8.43 13.48 33.25
CA PHE A 188 -7.50 12.56 33.91
C PHE A 188 -7.29 11.25 33.18
N LYS A 189 -7.17 11.35 31.85
CA LYS A 189 -6.98 10.21 30.95
C LYS A 189 -5.97 10.53 29.87
N LEU A 190 -5.05 9.60 29.65
CA LEU A 190 -3.97 9.78 28.69
C LEU A 190 -3.59 8.44 28.07
N ALA A 191 -3.54 8.39 26.76
CA ALA A 191 -2.72 7.44 26.02
C ALA A 191 -1.57 8.21 25.36
N LEU A 192 -0.32 7.77 25.54
CA LEU A 192 0.87 8.44 25.03
C LEU A 192 1.63 7.58 24.02
N PHE A 193 1.85 8.12 22.83
CA PHE A 193 2.55 7.47 21.73
C PHE A 193 3.64 8.35 21.14
N ALA A 194 4.61 7.73 20.47
CA ALA A 194 5.56 8.43 19.62
C ALA A 194 4.89 8.82 18.29
N SER A 195 5.28 9.97 17.73
CA SER A 195 4.86 10.39 16.39
C SER A 195 5.90 10.02 15.34
N SER A 196 5.59 10.28 14.08
CA SER A 196 6.52 10.23 12.95
C SER A 196 7.70 11.20 13.09
N GLU A 197 7.60 12.23 13.94
CA GLU A 197 8.67 13.20 14.23
C GLU A 197 9.52 12.79 15.45
N ASN A 198 9.31 11.60 16.02
CA ASN A 198 10.16 11.10 17.09
C ASN A 198 11.59 10.84 16.56
N LEU A 199 12.60 11.11 17.38
CA LEU A 199 14.01 10.88 17.01
C LEU A 199 14.37 9.40 16.96
N ASP A 200 13.68 8.56 17.74
CA ASP A 200 13.84 7.11 17.69
C ASP A 200 12.91 6.52 16.62
N GLU A 201 13.49 6.21 15.47
CA GLU A 201 12.78 5.68 14.30
C GLU A 201 12.09 4.33 14.59
N SER A 202 12.54 3.59 15.60
CA SER A 202 11.93 2.32 15.99
C SER A 202 10.57 2.49 16.67
N LEU A 203 10.22 3.71 17.09
CA LEU A 203 8.96 4.05 17.75
C LEU A 203 7.93 4.69 16.81
N TRP A 204 8.26 4.89 15.52
CA TRP A 204 7.34 5.52 14.58
C TRP A 204 6.05 4.70 14.39
N PRO A 205 4.87 5.35 14.32
CA PRO A 205 3.62 4.69 13.95
C PRO A 205 3.79 3.86 12.68
N THR A 206 3.28 2.63 12.69
CA THR A 206 3.48 1.69 11.60
C THR A 206 2.17 0.99 11.23
N LEU A 207 1.84 0.95 9.95
CA LEU A 207 0.71 0.18 9.43
C LEU A 207 1.22 -1.07 8.71
N VAL A 208 0.86 -2.25 9.23
CA VAL A 208 1.24 -3.55 8.65
C VAL A 208 0.04 -4.15 7.95
N ILE A 209 0.09 -4.25 6.62
CA ILE A 209 -0.98 -4.79 5.78
C ILE A 209 -0.53 -6.14 5.23
N SER A 210 -1.25 -7.21 5.57
CA SER A 210 -1.15 -8.48 4.86
C SER A 210 -2.23 -8.54 3.79
N TYR A 211 -1.82 -8.85 2.57
CA TYR A 211 -2.71 -8.94 1.44
C TYR A 211 -2.33 -10.13 0.57
N GLU A 212 -3.32 -10.65 -0.14
CA GLU A 212 -3.09 -11.54 -1.26
C GLU A 212 -3.17 -10.72 -2.53
N GLU A 213 -2.18 -10.88 -3.38
CA GLU A 213 -2.33 -10.49 -4.75
C GLU A 213 -2.82 -11.71 -5.51
N LYS A 214 -3.85 -11.52 -6.34
CA LYS A 214 -4.12 -12.49 -7.38
C LYS A 214 -2.93 -12.43 -8.31
N LEU A 215 -1.95 -13.31 -8.09
CA LEU A 215 -0.97 -13.57 -9.12
C LEU A 215 -1.78 -14.19 -10.24
N THR A 216 -2.03 -13.42 -11.30
CA THR A 216 -2.29 -14.03 -12.60
C THR A 216 -0.99 -14.74 -12.94
N GLY A 217 -0.85 -15.97 -12.44
CA GLY A 217 0.28 -16.83 -12.74
C GLY A 217 0.31 -16.93 -14.24
N VAL A 218 1.23 -16.18 -14.86
CA VAL A 218 1.35 -15.97 -16.29
C VAL A 218 0.02 -15.46 -16.89
N LEU A 219 -0.07 -14.15 -17.18
CA LEU A 219 -1.01 -13.69 -18.20
C LEU A 219 -0.80 -14.61 -19.40
N ASP A 220 -1.82 -15.35 -19.83
CA ASP A 220 -1.77 -16.31 -20.94
C ASP A 220 -0.76 -15.80 -22.00
N PRO A 221 0.44 -16.41 -22.12
CA PRO A 221 1.48 -15.90 -22.98
C PRO A 221 0.95 -15.74 -24.38
N GLU A 222 0.04 -16.62 -24.83
CA GLU A 222 -0.58 -16.52 -26.14
C GLU A 222 -1.41 -15.23 -26.29
N LYS A 223 -2.16 -14.81 -25.27
CA LYS A 223 -2.94 -13.56 -25.33
C LYS A 223 -2.08 -12.29 -25.30
N MET A 224 -1.02 -12.26 -24.49
CA MET A 224 -0.15 -11.07 -24.41
C MET A 224 0.84 -10.98 -25.57
N PHE A 225 1.27 -12.11 -26.14
CA PHE A 225 2.11 -12.14 -27.35
C PHE A 225 1.37 -11.57 -28.58
N HIS A 226 0.04 -11.61 -28.59
CA HIS A 226 -0.75 -10.97 -29.64
C HIS A 226 -0.90 -9.44 -29.47
N ILE A 227 -0.78 -8.92 -28.25
CA ILE A 227 -0.92 -7.48 -27.96
C ILE A 227 0.38 -6.74 -28.28
N VAL A 228 1.53 -7.26 -27.85
CA VAL A 228 2.83 -6.63 -28.08
C VAL A 228 3.45 -7.17 -29.35
N GLN A 229 3.50 -6.35 -30.40
CA GLN A 229 4.07 -6.73 -31.69
C GLN A 229 5.44 -6.11 -31.87
N THR A 230 6.42 -6.90 -32.28
CA THR A 230 7.76 -6.40 -32.60
C THR A 230 8.05 -6.57 -34.08
N LYS A 231 8.50 -5.50 -34.76
CA LYS A 231 8.81 -5.56 -36.20
C LYS A 231 9.94 -4.59 -36.61
N PRO A 232 10.80 -4.96 -37.57
CA PRO A 232 10.93 -6.31 -38.11
C PRO A 232 11.58 -7.24 -37.07
N ASN A 233 11.33 -8.55 -37.19
CA ASN A 233 12.07 -9.58 -36.47
C ASN A 233 12.26 -10.77 -37.44
N PRO A 234 13.48 -11.04 -37.95
CA PRO A 234 14.76 -10.44 -37.58
C PRO A 234 14.92 -8.95 -37.91
N PHE A 235 15.83 -8.25 -37.22
CA PHE A 235 16.10 -6.81 -37.39
C PHE A 235 17.59 -6.51 -37.64
N ASN A 236 17.90 -5.31 -38.16
CA ASN A 236 19.27 -4.85 -38.45
C ASN A 236 19.71 -3.72 -37.50
N SER A 237 19.24 -2.50 -37.77
CA SER A 237 19.62 -1.30 -37.01
C SER A 237 18.71 -1.00 -35.82
N SER A 238 17.44 -1.40 -35.94
CA SER A 238 16.40 -1.12 -34.97
C SER A 238 15.19 -2.03 -35.19
N PHE A 239 14.33 -2.12 -34.19
CA PHE A 239 13.00 -2.70 -34.29
C PHE A 239 12.00 -1.80 -33.57
N ILE A 240 10.75 -1.89 -33.98
CA ILE A 240 9.60 -1.20 -33.40
C ILE A 240 8.90 -2.16 -32.44
N VAL A 241 8.42 -1.63 -31.32
CA VAL A 241 7.46 -2.28 -30.44
C VAL A 241 6.14 -1.52 -30.54
N ASP A 242 5.09 -2.24 -30.93
CA ASP A 242 3.72 -1.76 -31.07
C ASP A 242 2.84 -2.40 -30.00
N ILE A 243 2.07 -1.56 -29.29
CA ILE A 243 1.05 -1.93 -28.32
C ILE A 243 -0.21 -1.14 -28.68
N PRO A 244 -1.35 -1.78 -28.97
CA PRO A 244 -2.60 -1.10 -29.27
C PRO A 244 -2.98 -0.07 -28.20
N GLU A 245 -3.36 1.14 -28.62
CA GLU A 245 -3.74 2.21 -27.67
C GLU A 245 -4.87 1.80 -26.72
N SER A 246 -5.80 0.95 -27.18
CA SER A 246 -6.88 0.40 -26.35
C SER A 246 -6.38 -0.43 -25.17
N GLU A 247 -5.17 -0.96 -25.24
CA GLU A 247 -4.56 -1.81 -24.21
C GLU A 247 -3.55 -1.04 -23.33
N MET A 248 -3.23 0.22 -23.66
CA MET A 248 -2.18 0.98 -22.97
C MET A 248 -2.43 1.21 -21.48
N HIS A 249 -3.68 1.15 -21.02
CA HIS A 249 -4.01 1.21 -19.60
C HIS A 249 -3.37 0.06 -18.81
N GLN A 250 -3.06 -1.08 -19.45
CA GLN A 250 -2.37 -2.21 -18.82
C GLN A 250 -0.85 -2.01 -18.70
N PHE A 251 -0.29 -1.09 -19.50
CA PHE A 251 1.15 -0.83 -19.59
C PHE A 251 1.54 0.54 -19.04
N GLN A 252 0.61 1.24 -18.37
CA GLN A 252 0.89 2.56 -17.80
C GLN A 252 2.03 2.46 -16.77
N HIS A 253 3.11 3.19 -17.01
CA HIS A 253 4.37 3.15 -16.24
C HIS A 253 5.17 1.84 -16.36
N ALA A 254 4.86 0.97 -17.33
CA ALA A 254 5.66 -0.22 -17.58
C ALA A 254 7.03 0.15 -18.18
N ILE A 255 8.01 -0.70 -17.93
CA ILE A 255 9.39 -0.57 -18.40
C ILE A 255 9.66 -1.71 -19.39
N PHE A 256 10.16 -1.35 -20.57
CA PHE A 256 10.74 -2.26 -21.54
C PHE A 256 12.23 -2.42 -21.24
N GLU A 257 12.71 -3.67 -21.21
CA GLU A 257 14.10 -4.03 -20.98
C GLU A 257 14.55 -5.04 -22.05
N LEU A 258 15.76 -4.87 -22.59
CA LEU A 258 16.37 -5.76 -23.58
C LEU A 258 17.64 -6.40 -23.00
N PHE A 259 17.80 -7.70 -23.17
CA PHE A 259 18.90 -8.50 -22.64
C PHE A 259 19.61 -9.28 -23.75
N ASN A 260 20.93 -9.46 -23.61
CA ASN A 260 21.72 -10.35 -24.47
C ASN A 260 21.66 -11.82 -23.99
N THR A 261 22.40 -12.72 -24.66
CA THR A 261 22.48 -14.17 -24.37
C THR A 261 23.09 -14.53 -23.03
N GLU A 262 23.76 -13.58 -22.39
CA GLU A 262 24.36 -13.74 -21.07
C GLU A 262 23.45 -13.18 -19.97
N GLY A 263 22.26 -12.68 -20.31
CA GLY A 263 21.33 -12.04 -19.38
C GLY A 263 21.71 -10.61 -18.99
N LYS A 264 22.70 -10.01 -19.67
CA LYS A 264 23.09 -8.61 -19.45
C LYS A 264 22.06 -7.66 -20.06
N LEU A 265 21.60 -6.70 -19.27
CA LEU A 265 20.74 -5.61 -19.73
C LEU A 265 21.52 -4.72 -20.72
N VAL A 266 20.98 -4.52 -21.92
CA VAL A 266 21.58 -3.73 -23.00
C VAL A 266 20.75 -2.51 -23.41
N HIS A 267 19.44 -2.49 -23.09
CA HIS A 267 18.57 -1.33 -23.31
C HIS A 267 17.44 -1.31 -22.29
N SER A 268 16.98 -0.12 -21.88
CA SER A 268 15.80 0.04 -21.03
C SER A 268 15.11 1.37 -21.29
N GLN A 269 13.77 1.40 -21.29
CA GLN A 269 12.98 2.61 -21.40
C GLN A 269 11.54 2.42 -20.92
N PHE A 270 10.82 3.51 -20.68
CA PHE A 270 9.37 3.45 -20.46
C PHE A 270 8.61 3.03 -21.72
N VAL A 271 7.52 2.30 -21.52
CA VAL A 271 6.64 1.83 -22.60
C VAL A 271 5.68 2.94 -23.04
N SER A 272 5.60 3.14 -24.36
CA SER A 272 4.53 3.86 -25.06
C SER A 272 3.79 2.92 -26.00
N SER A 273 2.67 3.37 -26.59
CA SER A 273 1.91 2.59 -27.58
C SER A 273 2.73 2.22 -28.82
N HIS A 274 3.70 3.07 -29.16
CA HIS A 274 4.59 2.89 -30.30
C HIS A 274 5.96 3.46 -29.94
N PHE A 275 7.00 2.65 -30.06
CA PHE A 275 8.38 3.12 -29.90
C PHE A 275 9.39 2.29 -30.70
N GLU A 276 10.45 2.95 -31.12
CA GLU A 276 11.60 2.32 -31.77
C GLU A 276 12.73 2.08 -30.77
N VAL A 277 13.36 0.91 -30.85
CA VAL A 277 14.53 0.54 -30.07
C VAL A 277 15.76 0.56 -30.98
N PRO A 278 16.68 1.54 -30.84
CA PRO A 278 17.90 1.58 -31.61
C PRO A 278 18.89 0.52 -31.12
N THR A 279 19.53 -0.20 -32.04
CA THR A 279 20.41 -1.34 -31.71
C THR A 279 21.77 -1.28 -32.41
N PHE A 280 22.18 -0.11 -32.91
CA PHE A 280 23.41 0.07 -33.69
C PHE A 280 24.69 -0.41 -32.98
N THR A 281 24.70 -0.37 -31.65
CA THR A 281 25.84 -0.76 -30.81
C THR A 281 25.84 -2.23 -30.42
N LEU A 282 24.76 -2.96 -30.72
CA LEU A 282 24.57 -4.34 -30.31
C LEU A 282 25.16 -5.31 -31.37
N PRO A 283 25.88 -6.38 -31.00
CA PRO A 283 26.35 -7.38 -31.96
C PRO A 283 25.19 -8.19 -32.56
N SER A 284 25.40 -8.79 -33.74
CA SER A 284 24.44 -9.76 -34.30
C SER A 284 24.26 -10.94 -33.34
N GLY A 285 23.03 -11.45 -33.21
CA GLY A 285 22.72 -12.49 -32.23
C GLY A 285 21.27 -12.49 -31.76
N SER A 286 21.00 -13.31 -30.74
CA SER A 286 19.68 -13.41 -30.11
C SER A 286 19.58 -12.49 -28.90
N TYR A 287 18.42 -11.86 -28.76
CA TYR A 287 18.08 -10.98 -27.65
C TYR A 287 16.72 -11.39 -27.08
N TRP A 288 16.54 -11.10 -25.79
CA TRP A 288 15.26 -11.26 -25.09
C TRP A 288 14.81 -9.90 -24.62
N TYR A 289 13.55 -9.57 -24.84
CA TYR A 289 12.96 -8.42 -24.16
C TYR A 289 12.03 -8.87 -23.05
N LYS A 290 11.86 -8.00 -22.07
CA LYS A 290 10.93 -8.12 -20.95
C LYS A 290 10.22 -6.79 -20.77
N ILE A 291 8.89 -6.81 -20.68
CA ILE A 291 8.12 -5.64 -20.24
C ILE A 291 7.63 -5.93 -18.83
N SER A 292 7.86 -5.00 -17.91
CA SER A 292 7.50 -5.18 -16.50
C SER A 292 6.86 -3.95 -15.87
N LEU A 293 6.00 -4.16 -14.88
CA LEU A 293 5.36 -3.12 -14.07
C LEU A 293 5.47 -3.52 -12.60
N ASN A 294 5.95 -2.63 -11.74
CA ASN A 294 6.10 -2.89 -10.29
C ASN A 294 6.82 -4.22 -9.97
N HIS A 295 7.88 -4.54 -10.72
CA HIS A 295 8.66 -5.78 -10.64
C HIS A 295 7.94 -7.07 -11.09
N GLU A 296 6.74 -6.98 -11.64
CA GLU A 296 6.04 -8.10 -12.29
C GLU A 296 6.28 -8.09 -13.80
N THR A 297 6.56 -9.25 -14.39
CA THR A 297 6.75 -9.39 -15.84
C THR A 297 5.39 -9.49 -16.54
N LEU A 298 5.09 -8.53 -17.40
CA LEU A 298 3.86 -8.49 -18.19
C LEU A 298 3.97 -9.35 -19.46
N THR A 299 5.11 -9.27 -20.16
CA THR A 299 5.38 -10.07 -21.36
C THR A 299 6.88 -10.19 -21.61
N THR A 300 7.25 -11.20 -22.40
CA THR A 300 8.61 -11.43 -22.88
C THR A 300 8.58 -11.87 -24.34
N GLY A 301 9.65 -11.61 -25.09
CA GLY A 301 9.78 -12.17 -26.43
C GLY A 301 11.24 -12.24 -26.88
N ASN A 302 11.44 -12.99 -27.95
CA ASN A 302 12.75 -13.21 -28.56
C ASN A 302 12.89 -12.36 -29.81
N LEU A 303 14.07 -11.77 -29.99
CA LEU A 303 14.41 -10.97 -31.15
C LEU A 303 15.74 -11.45 -31.72
N THR A 304 15.87 -11.46 -33.04
CA THR A 304 17.10 -11.85 -33.72
C THR A 304 17.66 -10.66 -34.48
N LYS A 305 18.89 -10.26 -34.14
CA LYS A 305 19.65 -9.27 -34.91
C LYS A 305 20.49 -9.97 -35.98
N GLN A 306 20.35 -9.55 -37.24
CA GLN A 306 21.21 -9.95 -38.35
C GLN A 306 22.43 -9.03 -38.45
#